data_AF-A0A2X1XLR1-F1
#
_entry.id   AF-A0A2X1XLR1-F1
#
_cell.length_a   1.000
_cell.length_b   1.000
_cell.length_c   1.000
_cell.angle_alpha   90.00
_cell.angle_beta   90.00
_cell.angle_gamma   90.00
#
_symmetry.space_group_name_H-M   'P 1'
#
loop_
_entity.id
_entity.type
_entity.pdbx_description
1 polymer ?
#
loop_
_entity_poly.entity_id
_entity_poly.type
_entity_poly.pdbx_seq_one_letter_code
_entity_poly.pdbx_strand_id
1 'polypeptide(L)' 'MTMNIKTGRVAKVKKQQGLLVRVMLTNGVEIDVKAPYEIKIGDWIIEGEFSRELAAK' A
#
# COMPACT_ATOMS: atom_id res chain seq x y z
N MET A 1 20.57 -5.75 -8.49
CA MET A 1 19.42 -5.00 -9.03
C MET A 1 18.68 -4.39 -7.86
N THR A 2 18.82 -3.08 -7.64
CA THR A 2 18.15 -2.40 -6.52
C THR A 2 16.69 -2.20 -6.93
N MET A 3 15.81 -3.13 -6.54
CA MET A 3 14.37 -2.89 -6.65
C MET A 3 14.07 -1.64 -5.82
N ASN A 4 13.59 -0.58 -6.48
CA ASN A 4 13.15 0.64 -5.82
C ASN A 4 11.79 0.34 -5.18
N ILE A 5 11.81 -0.30 -4.01
CA ILE A 5 10.60 -0.73 -3.33
C ILE A 5 9.92 0.53 -2.76
N LYS A 6 8.79 0.91 -3.35
CA LYS A 6 8.00 2.04 -2.83
C LYS A 6 7.18 1.56 -1.64
N THR A 7 7.44 2.12 -0.46
CA THR A 7 6.72 1.80 0.77
C THR A 7 6.30 3.05 1.52
N GLY A 8 5.21 2.96 2.28
CA GLY A 8 4.79 4.00 3.19
C GLY A 8 3.41 3.74 3.82
N ARG A 9 2.91 4.71 4.58
CA ARG A 9 1.55 4.69 5.11
C ARG A 9 0.55 5.15 4.06
N VAL A 10 -0.60 4.51 4.00
CA VAL A 10 -1.72 4.95 3.16
C VAL A 10 -2.26 6.27 3.69
N ALA A 11 -2.21 7.30 2.86
CA ALA A 11 -2.95 8.54 3.06
C ALA A 11 -4.37 8.45 2.52
N LYS A 12 -4.55 7.78 1.37
CA LYS A 12 -5.86 7.66 0.71
C LYS A 12 -5.95 6.41 -0.17
N VAL A 13 -7.09 5.74 -0.15
CA VAL A 13 -7.42 4.68 -1.11
C VAL A 13 -8.15 5.31 -2.29
N LYS A 14 -7.60 5.19 -3.50
CA LYS A 14 -8.19 5.79 -4.72
C LYS A 14 -9.12 4.83 -5.46
N LYS A 15 -8.73 3.55 -5.58
CA LYS A 15 -9.49 2.56 -6.36
C LYS A 15 -9.22 1.16 -5.81
N GLN A 16 -10.26 0.34 -5.74
CA GLN A 16 -10.15 -1.08 -5.45
C GLN A 16 -10.84 -1.87 -6.57
N GLN A 17 -10.09 -2.75 -7.23
CA GLN A 17 -10.59 -3.62 -8.30
C GLN A 17 -10.13 -5.06 -8.04
N GLY A 18 -11.03 -5.85 -7.43
CA GLY A 18 -10.69 -7.19 -6.96
C GLY A 18 -9.58 -7.13 -5.92
N LEU A 19 -8.47 -7.81 -6.21
CA LEU A 19 -7.28 -7.87 -5.35
C LEU A 19 -6.32 -6.68 -5.57
N LEU A 20 -6.51 -5.88 -6.62
CA LEU A 20 -5.64 -4.74 -6.92
C LEU A 20 -6.24 -3.47 -6.32
N VAL A 21 -5.45 -2.78 -5.49
CA VAL A 21 -5.84 -1.56 -4.80
C VAL A 21 -4.83 -0.47 -5.11
N ARG A 22 -5.31 0.65 -5.64
CA ARG A 22 -4.52 1.85 -5.83
C ARG A 22 -4.61 2.73 -4.60
N VAL A 23 -3.45 2.97 -3.98
CA VAL A 23 -3.33 3.81 -2.80
C VAL A 23 -2.37 4.97 -3.04
N MET A 24 -2.64 6.07 -2.36
CA MET A 24 -1.73 7.19 -2.24
C MET A 24 -1.11 7.13 -0.85
N LEU A 25 0.21 7.16 -0.81
CA LEU A 25 1.00 7.17 0.41
C LEU A 25 1.10 8.59 1.00
N THR A 26 1.44 8.69 2.27
CA THR A 26 1.62 9.99 2.98
C THR A 26 2.76 10.84 2.42
N ASN A 27 3.70 10.25 1.70
CA ASN A 27 4.74 10.97 0.96
C ASN A 27 4.27 11.50 -0.41
N GLY A 28 2.98 11.35 -0.74
CA GLY A 28 2.39 11.78 -2.01
C GLY A 28 2.56 10.80 -3.17
N VAL A 29 3.22 9.66 -2.95
CA VAL A 29 3.46 8.65 -3.97
C VAL A 29 2.22 7.77 -4.15
N GLU A 30 1.86 7.49 -5.40
CA GLU A 30 0.80 6.52 -5.71
C GLU A 30 1.40 5.17 -6.07
N ILE A 31 0.85 4.10 -5.50
CA ILE A 31 1.24 2.72 -5.78
C ILE A 31 0.00 1.86 -5.98
N ASP A 32 0.14 0.84 -6.83
CA ASP A 32 -0.82 -0.24 -6.97
C ASP A 32 -0.33 -1.42 -6.11
N VAL A 33 -1.14 -1.86 -5.16
CA VAL A 33 -0.82 -3.00 -4.30
C VAL A 33 -1.83 -4.12 -4.50
N LYS A 34 -1.37 -5.36 -4.37
CA LYS A 34 -2.23 -6.52 -4.36
C LYS A 34 -2.57 -6.90 -2.91
N ALA A 35 -3.80 -6.61 -2.50
CA ALA A 35 -4.28 -6.91 -1.16
C ALA A 35 -5.53 -7.82 -1.23
N PRO A 36 -5.55 -8.97 -0.54
CA PRO A 36 -6.73 -9.82 -0.46
C PRO A 36 -7.80 -9.31 0.52
N TYR A 37 -7.55 -8.20 1.19
CA TYR A 37 -8.44 -7.58 2.17
C TYR A 37 -8.52 -6.06 1.94
N GLU A 38 -9.51 -5.45 2.59
CA GLU A 38 -9.71 -4.01 2.56
C GLU A 38 -8.53 -3.27 3.19
N ILE A 39 -7.98 -2.32 2.44
CA ILE A 39 -6.90 -1.45 2.87
C ILE A 39 -7.49 -0.23 3.57
N LYS A 40 -6.97 0.12 4.74
CA LYS A 40 -7.41 1.30 5.49
C LYS A 40 -6.37 2.41 5.44
N ILE A 41 -6.84 3.62 5.67
CA ILE A 41 -5.96 4.78 5.84
C ILE A 41 -5.11 4.56 7.09
N GLY A 42 -3.80 4.79 6.99
CA GLY A 42 -2.83 4.54 8.04
C GLY A 42 -2.14 3.18 7.96
N ASP A 43 -2.65 2.23 7.16
CA ASP A 43 -1.97 0.95 6.93
C ASP A 43 -0.60 1.17 6.28
N TRP A 44 0.37 0.37 6.67
CA TRP A 44 1.71 0.37 6.07
C TRP A 44 1.76 -0.60 4.90
N ILE A 45 2.19 -0.11 3.73
CA ILE A 45 2.12 -0.87 2.48
C ILE A 45 3.45 -0.81 1.75
N ILE A 46 3.76 -1.89 1.05
CA ILE A 46 4.91 -2.05 0.18
C ILE A 46 4.39 -2.35 -1.23
N GLU A 47 4.95 -1.71 -2.25
CA GLU A 47 4.64 -2.01 -3.64
C GLU A 47 4.94 -3.49 -3.93
N GLY A 48 3.94 -4.21 -4.46
CA GLY A 48 4.01 -5.64 -4.74
C GLY A 48 3.43 -6.54 -3.65
N GLU A 49 3.58 -6.21 -2.36
CA GLU A 49 3.08 -7.04 -1.25
C GLU A 49 2.57 -6.20 -0.06
N PHE A 50 1.36 -6.49 0.41
CA PHE A 50 0.85 -5.87 1.63
C PHE A 50 1.50 -6.52 2.86
N SER A 51 2.50 -5.87 3.47
CA SER A 51 3.05 -6.27 4.76
C SER A 51 2.30 -5.60 5.92
N ARG A 52 1.23 -6.26 6.40
CA ARG A 52 0.50 -5.86 7.61
C ARG A 52 1.35 -5.94 8.88
N GLU A 53 2.48 -6.62 8.81
CA GLU A 53 3.40 -6.85 9.94
C GLU A 53 4.15 -5.60 10.42
N LEU A 54 4.28 -4.57 9.56
CA LEU A 54 4.93 -3.30 9.95
C LEU A 54 4.02 -2.33 10.71
N ALA A 55 2.70 -2.54 10.67
CA ALA A 55 1.73 -1.69 11.36
C ALA A 55 1.52 -2.07 12.85
N ALA A 56 2.10 -3.19 13.30
CA ALA A 56 1.83 -3.78 14.61
C ALA A 56 2.89 -3.49 15.70
N LYS A 57 3.75 -2.47 15.54
CA LYS A 57 4.76 -2.11 16.55
C LYS A 57 4.66 -0.66 17.01
#